data_AF-A0A2V9N2F5-F1
#
_entry.id   AF-A0A2V9N2F5-F1
#
_cell.length_a   1.000
_cell.length_b   1.000
_cell.length_c   1.000
_cell.angle_alpha   90.00
_cell.angle_beta   90.00
_cell.angle_gamma   90.00
#
_symmetry.space_group_name_H-M   'P 1'
#
loop_
_entity.id
_entity.type
_entity.pdbx_description
1 polymer ?
#
loop_
_entity_poly.entity_id
_entity_poly.type
_entity_poly.pdbx_seq_one_letter_code
_entity_poly.pdbx_strand_id
1 'polypeptide(L)'
;MTFAAFNEIPQRRFGVPAAARSQTVFRTPFLDNDFVALSYRAPRASIARRAEETLDFVSKSNAALSSIRTDRGYVNGRRTFLRKALAETTFKLDYFYSEGLPLHATRLDPLFRGAMSALGVAGRHKFLYYRTWFQRELVPYLEERLNNSSIRQSSFWKSASVDALLREHRSGRANYLQEINAALTLEAVERLLLKARWNSETSAVFAPQTTVRASH
;
A
#
# COMPACT_ATOMS: atom_id res chain seq x y z
N MET A 1 2.01 -13.38 15.57
CA MET A 1 2.56 -12.23 16.32
C MET A 1 3.90 -11.79 15.74
N THR A 2 4.93 -12.65 15.67
CA THR A 2 6.28 -12.28 15.19
C THR A 2 6.34 -11.61 13.83
N PHE A 3 5.71 -12.19 12.81
CA PHE A 3 5.68 -11.59 11.47
C PHE A 3 5.02 -10.20 11.47
N ALA A 4 3.89 -10.05 12.15
CA ALA A 4 3.18 -8.77 12.18
C ALA A 4 3.99 -7.68 12.91
N ALA A 5 4.51 -8.00 14.10
CA ALA A 5 5.21 -7.05 14.95
C ALA A 5 6.56 -6.60 14.38
N PHE A 6 7.32 -7.50 13.76
CA PHE A 6 8.70 -7.22 13.34
C PHE A 6 8.90 -7.06 11.84
N ASN A 7 7.93 -7.47 11.02
CA ASN A 7 8.06 -7.40 9.56
C ASN A 7 6.94 -6.57 8.93
N GLU A 8 5.69 -6.97 9.12
CA GLU A 8 4.57 -6.33 8.43
C GLU A 8 4.37 -4.87 8.83
N ILE A 9 4.26 -4.59 10.13
CA ILE A 9 3.96 -3.24 10.62
C ILE A 9 5.13 -2.28 10.34
N PRO A 10 6.38 -2.60 10.72
CA PRO A 10 7.49 -1.66 10.55
C PRO A 10 7.87 -1.46 9.08
N GLN A 11 7.86 -2.52 8.26
CA GLN A 11 8.38 -2.44 6.89
C GLN A 11 7.30 -2.15 5.85
N ARG A 12 6.10 -2.73 6.01
CA ARG A 12 5.05 -2.70 4.96
C ARG A 12 3.94 -1.70 5.23
N ARG A 13 3.74 -1.31 6.50
CA ARG A 13 2.63 -0.43 6.91
C ARG A 13 3.08 0.94 7.41
N PHE A 14 4.35 1.29 7.29
CA PHE A 14 4.90 2.56 7.78
C PHE A 14 4.40 3.79 7.02
N GLY A 15 4.20 3.68 5.70
CA GLY A 15 3.98 4.85 4.83
C GLY A 15 2.76 5.70 5.19
N VAL A 16 1.57 5.09 5.31
CA VAL A 16 0.32 5.82 5.60
C VAL A 16 0.35 6.48 6.99
N PRO A 17 0.72 5.78 8.08
CA PRO A 17 0.89 6.42 9.39
C PRO A 17 1.94 7.53 9.39
N ALA A 18 3.07 7.37 8.68
CA ALA A 18 4.10 8.40 8.61
C ALA A 18 3.59 9.68 7.94
N ALA A 19 2.89 9.56 6.81
CA ALA A 19 2.29 10.70 6.12
C ALA A 19 1.20 11.38 6.98
N ALA A 20 0.32 10.59 7.58
CA ALA A 20 -0.82 11.09 8.34
C ALA A 20 -0.43 11.71 9.69
N ARG A 21 0.78 11.43 10.22
CA ARG A 21 1.33 12.08 11.42
C ARG A 21 1.55 13.59 11.28
N SER A 22 1.59 14.11 10.05
CA SER A 22 1.63 15.56 9.82
C SER A 22 0.33 16.28 10.20
N GLN A 23 -0.80 15.55 10.25
CA GLN A 23 -2.13 16.12 10.47
C GLN A 23 -2.88 15.46 11.65
N THR A 24 -2.48 14.26 12.07
CA THR A 24 -3.20 13.49 13.10
C THR A 24 -2.26 12.76 14.04
N VAL A 25 -2.69 12.59 15.30
CA VAL A 25 -1.96 11.77 16.28
C VAL A 25 -2.49 10.34 16.23
N PHE A 26 -1.63 9.39 15.84
CA PHE A 26 -1.99 7.97 15.86
C PHE A 26 -1.97 7.41 17.29
N ARG A 27 -3.05 6.71 17.66
CA ARG A 27 -3.11 5.89 18.87
C ARG A 27 -3.16 4.42 18.46
N THR A 28 -2.17 3.65 18.89
CA THR A 28 -2.07 2.22 18.60
C THR A 28 -1.95 1.43 19.91
N PRO A 29 -3.01 1.38 20.73
CA PRO A 29 -2.94 0.76 22.07
C PRO A 29 -2.52 -0.71 22.03
N PHE A 30 -2.81 -1.41 20.93
CA PHE A 30 -2.41 -2.81 20.74
C PHE A 30 -0.96 -3.01 20.26
N LEU A 31 -0.23 -1.93 20.01
CA LEU A 31 1.21 -1.93 19.70
C LEU A 31 2.05 -1.37 20.83
N ASP A 32 1.48 -1.28 22.03
CA ASP A 32 2.24 -1.00 23.24
C ASP A 32 3.24 -2.13 23.52
N ASN A 33 4.45 -1.77 23.96
CA ASN A 33 5.54 -2.72 24.15
C ASN A 33 5.20 -3.78 25.21
N ASP A 34 4.53 -3.38 26.28
CA ASP A 34 4.17 -4.30 27.36
C ASP A 34 3.04 -5.22 26.92
N PHE A 35 2.08 -4.70 26.15
CA PHE A 35 1.02 -5.53 25.55
C PHE A 35 1.59 -6.54 24.55
N VAL A 36 2.53 -6.12 23.70
CA VAL A 36 3.21 -7.02 22.75
C VAL A 36 4.02 -8.07 23.52
N ALA A 37 4.79 -7.68 24.54
CA ALA A 37 5.55 -8.60 25.36
C ALA A 37 4.65 -9.63 26.07
N LEU A 38 3.51 -9.20 26.61
CA LEU A 38 2.50 -10.07 27.22
C LEU A 38 1.99 -11.10 26.21
N SER A 39 1.76 -10.69 24.96
CA SER A 39 1.27 -11.59 23.91
C SER A 39 2.21 -12.76 23.61
N TYR A 40 3.53 -12.59 23.80
CA TYR A 40 4.53 -13.66 23.66
C TYR A 40 4.59 -14.62 24.84
N ARG A 41 4.19 -14.17 26.03
CA ARG A 41 4.12 -15.00 27.24
C ARG A 41 2.87 -15.87 27.29
N ALA A 42 1.89 -15.59 26.44
CA ALA A 42 0.63 -16.30 26.44
C ALA A 42 0.78 -17.76 25.92
N PRO A 43 0.25 -18.78 26.62
CA PRO A 43 0.37 -20.17 26.19
C PRO A 43 -0.24 -20.41 24.80
N ARG A 44 0.48 -21.07 23.89
CA ARG A 44 0.02 -21.31 22.51
C ARG A 44 -1.34 -22.02 22.43
N ALA A 45 -1.60 -22.97 23.34
CA ALA A 45 -2.88 -23.67 23.44
C ALA A 45 -4.06 -22.72 23.70
N SER A 46 -3.84 -21.65 24.46
CA SER A 46 -4.87 -20.65 24.75
C SER A 46 -5.11 -19.68 23.58
N ILE A 47 -4.19 -19.56 22.61
CA ILE A 47 -4.34 -18.65 21.45
C ILE A 47 -5.29 -19.24 20.40
N ALA A 48 -5.26 -20.57 20.19
CA ALA A 48 -6.08 -21.24 19.18
C ALA A 48 -7.57 -21.35 19.60
N ARG A 49 -7.83 -21.59 20.90
CA ARG A 49 -9.20 -21.69 21.46
C ARG A 49 -9.92 -20.35 21.61
N ARG A 50 -9.17 -19.24 21.60
CA ARG A 50 -9.68 -17.89 21.88
C ARG A 50 -10.75 -17.39 20.93
N ALA A 51 -10.73 -17.74 19.65
CA ALA A 51 -11.67 -17.13 18.71
C ALA A 51 -13.12 -17.50 19.02
N GLU A 52 -13.38 -18.78 19.28
CA GLU A 52 -14.71 -19.28 19.62
C GLU A 52 -15.11 -18.87 21.04
N GLU A 53 -14.19 -18.96 22.00
CA GLU A 53 -14.42 -18.52 23.40
C GLU A 53 -14.68 -17.02 23.51
N THR A 54 -13.99 -16.19 22.73
CA THR A 54 -14.22 -14.74 22.70
C THR A 54 -15.58 -14.43 22.09
N LEU A 55 -15.98 -15.15 21.02
CA LEU A 55 -17.29 -14.97 20.41
C LEU A 55 -18.42 -15.42 21.33
N ASP A 56 -18.22 -16.51 22.07
CA ASP A 56 -19.14 -16.98 23.10
C ASP A 56 -19.26 -15.95 24.23
N PHE A 57 -18.14 -15.42 24.74
CA PHE A 57 -18.12 -14.37 25.74
C PHE A 57 -18.84 -13.09 25.27
N VAL A 58 -18.59 -12.66 24.04
CA VAL A 58 -19.28 -11.52 23.43
C VAL A 58 -20.78 -11.79 23.33
N SER A 59 -21.18 -12.99 22.95
CA SER A 59 -22.60 -13.38 22.88
C SER A 59 -23.31 -13.36 24.22
N LYS A 60 -22.60 -13.73 25.29
CA LYS A 60 -23.09 -13.68 26.67
C LYS A 60 -23.15 -12.24 27.20
N SER A 61 -22.23 -11.38 26.75
CA SER A 61 -22.12 -10.01 27.25
C SER A 61 -23.06 -9.04 26.52
N ASN A 62 -23.23 -9.18 25.20
CA ASN A 62 -24.05 -8.28 24.40
C ASN A 62 -24.57 -8.96 23.11
N ALA A 63 -25.87 -9.22 23.08
CA ALA A 63 -26.55 -9.86 21.95
C ALA A 63 -26.53 -9.01 20.66
N ALA A 64 -26.51 -7.67 20.78
CA ALA A 64 -26.40 -6.81 19.60
C ALA A 64 -25.03 -6.97 18.94
N LEU A 65 -23.95 -7.06 19.72
CA LEU A 65 -22.60 -7.29 19.19
C LEU A 65 -22.41 -8.69 18.60
N SER A 66 -23.03 -9.73 19.18
CA SER A 66 -22.91 -11.08 18.63
C SER A 66 -23.63 -11.27 17.30
N SER A 67 -24.64 -10.44 17.04
CA SER A 67 -25.33 -10.36 15.75
C SER A 67 -24.44 -9.74 14.65
N ILE A 68 -23.42 -8.97 15.03
CA ILE A 68 -22.43 -8.42 14.10
C ILE A 68 -21.53 -9.54 13.60
N ARG A 69 -21.51 -9.71 12.28
CA ARG A 69 -20.77 -10.77 11.62
C ARG A 69 -19.27 -10.48 11.59
N THR A 70 -18.45 -11.49 11.88
CA THR A 70 -16.99 -11.37 11.71
C THR A 70 -16.58 -11.50 10.24
N ASP A 71 -15.47 -10.90 9.88
CA ASP A 71 -14.76 -11.07 8.60
C ASP A 71 -14.45 -12.54 8.28
N ARG A 72 -14.25 -13.37 9.31
CA ARG A 72 -14.03 -14.82 9.17
C ARG A 72 -15.28 -15.68 8.98
N GLY A 73 -16.45 -15.05 8.84
CA GLY A 73 -17.72 -15.74 8.60
C GLY A 73 -18.32 -16.37 9.85
N TYR A 74 -18.01 -15.88 11.05
CA TYR A 74 -18.72 -16.26 12.27
C TYR A 74 -19.89 -15.31 12.54
N VAL A 75 -21.02 -15.88 12.97
CA VAL A 75 -22.19 -15.16 13.51
C VAL A 75 -22.71 -15.97 14.69
N ASN A 76 -22.89 -15.35 15.86
CA ASN A 76 -23.34 -16.05 17.08
C ASN A 76 -22.54 -17.35 17.36
N GLY A 77 -21.21 -17.29 17.21
CA GLY A 77 -20.33 -18.46 17.41
C GLY A 77 -20.40 -19.55 16.34
N ARG A 78 -21.30 -19.46 15.35
CA ARG A 78 -21.43 -20.44 14.25
C ARG A 78 -20.67 -20.00 13.01
N ARG A 79 -19.97 -20.94 12.38
CA ARG A 79 -19.20 -20.70 11.15
C ARG A 79 -20.08 -20.87 9.91
N THR A 80 -20.16 -19.85 9.06
CA THR A 80 -20.88 -19.89 7.78
C THR A 80 -19.90 -20.12 6.62
N PHE A 81 -19.69 -21.38 6.25
CA PHE A 81 -18.69 -21.75 5.21
C PHE A 81 -18.97 -21.11 3.85
N LEU A 82 -20.21 -21.19 3.35
CA LEU A 82 -20.57 -20.66 2.02
C LEU A 82 -20.27 -19.16 1.92
N ARG A 83 -20.62 -18.40 2.95
CA ARG A 83 -20.41 -16.95 2.97
C ARG A 83 -18.93 -16.58 3.13
N LYS A 84 -18.18 -17.36 3.91
CA LYS A 84 -16.73 -17.23 3.99
C LYS A 84 -16.08 -17.47 2.62
N ALA A 85 -16.47 -18.54 1.92
CA ALA A 85 -15.97 -18.84 0.59
C ALA A 85 -16.30 -17.73 -0.41
N LEU A 86 -17.54 -17.21 -0.38
CA LEU A 86 -17.93 -16.06 -1.19
C LEU A 86 -17.08 -14.83 -0.88
N ALA A 87 -16.96 -14.44 0.40
CA ALA A 87 -16.18 -13.27 0.80
C ALA A 87 -14.68 -13.38 0.45
N GLU A 88 -14.08 -14.56 0.65
CA GLU A 88 -12.70 -14.80 0.25
C GLU A 88 -12.52 -14.76 -1.26
N THR A 89 -13.49 -15.27 -2.02
CA THR A 89 -13.46 -15.26 -3.48
C THR A 89 -13.61 -13.84 -4.01
N THR A 90 -14.59 -13.07 -3.52
CA THR A 90 -14.78 -11.67 -3.92
C THR A 90 -13.58 -10.81 -3.54
N PHE A 91 -13.01 -11.03 -2.35
CA PHE A 91 -11.78 -10.36 -1.92
C PHE A 91 -10.59 -10.66 -2.83
N LYS A 92 -10.37 -11.95 -3.16
CA LYS A 92 -9.27 -12.36 -4.06
C LYS A 92 -9.47 -11.80 -5.47
N LEU A 93 -10.70 -11.86 -5.99
CA LEU A 93 -11.02 -11.30 -7.30
C LEU A 93 -10.75 -9.79 -7.34
N ASP A 94 -11.16 -9.05 -6.30
CA ASP A 94 -10.88 -7.61 -6.18
C ASP A 94 -9.38 -7.34 -6.07
N TYR A 95 -8.65 -8.17 -5.32
CA TYR A 95 -7.19 -8.09 -5.21
C TYR A 95 -6.49 -8.32 -6.56
N PHE A 96 -6.84 -9.39 -7.27
CA PHE A 96 -6.25 -9.69 -8.58
C PHE A 96 -6.57 -8.58 -9.58
N TYR A 97 -7.81 -8.11 -9.61
CA TYR A 97 -8.20 -7.02 -10.49
C TYR A 97 -7.46 -5.71 -10.17
N SER A 98 -7.29 -5.36 -8.90
CA SER A 98 -6.67 -4.09 -8.50
C SER A 98 -5.15 -4.07 -8.57
N GLU A 99 -4.47 -5.12 -8.10
CA GLU A 99 -3.01 -5.12 -7.90
C GLU A 99 -2.31 -6.37 -8.44
N GLY A 100 -2.99 -7.52 -8.41
CA GLY A 100 -2.33 -8.82 -8.53
C GLY A 100 -2.33 -9.46 -9.92
N LEU A 101 -3.01 -8.90 -10.92
CA LEU A 101 -3.09 -9.48 -12.26
C LEU A 101 -1.69 -9.51 -12.91
N PRO A 102 -1.11 -10.71 -13.14
CA PRO A 102 0.16 -10.81 -13.84
C PRO A 102 0.03 -10.23 -15.25
N LEU A 103 1.12 -9.69 -15.78
CA LEU A 103 1.13 -9.06 -17.10
C LEU A 103 0.57 -9.98 -18.20
N HIS A 104 0.85 -11.29 -18.15
CA HIS A 104 0.32 -12.26 -19.11
C HIS A 104 -1.19 -12.50 -18.97
N ALA A 105 -1.75 -12.30 -17.78
CA ALA A 105 -3.18 -12.48 -17.49
C ALA A 105 -4.03 -11.25 -17.88
N THR A 106 -3.41 -10.15 -18.30
CA THR A 106 -4.10 -8.94 -18.81
C THR A 106 -4.99 -9.24 -20.02
N ARG A 107 -4.70 -10.29 -20.79
CA ARG A 107 -5.58 -10.78 -21.88
C ARG A 107 -6.96 -11.21 -21.38
N LEU A 108 -7.08 -11.58 -20.11
CA LEU A 108 -8.33 -11.96 -19.47
C LEU A 108 -9.02 -10.77 -18.79
N ASP A 109 -8.46 -9.55 -18.85
CA ASP A 109 -9.02 -8.36 -18.19
C ASP A 109 -10.49 -8.09 -18.54
N PRO A 110 -10.96 -8.27 -19.80
CA PRO A 110 -12.38 -8.11 -20.12
C PRO A 110 -13.29 -9.11 -19.38
N LEU A 111 -12.83 -10.36 -19.20
CA LEU A 111 -13.56 -11.39 -18.46
C LEU A 111 -13.60 -11.06 -16.96
N PHE A 112 -12.46 -10.65 -16.40
CA PHE A 112 -12.40 -10.20 -15.00
C PHE A 112 -13.28 -8.99 -14.76
N ARG A 113 -13.28 -8.01 -15.67
CA ARG A 113 -14.13 -6.82 -15.57
C ARG A 113 -15.62 -7.19 -15.63
N GLY A 114 -16.01 -8.08 -16.55
CA GLY A 114 -17.37 -8.60 -16.64
C GLY A 114 -17.81 -9.31 -15.36
N ALA A 115 -16.98 -10.23 -14.85
CA ALA A 115 -17.25 -10.96 -13.61
C ALA A 115 -17.35 -10.02 -12.40
N MET A 116 -16.43 -9.06 -12.29
CA MET A 116 -16.41 -8.07 -11.19
C MET A 116 -17.62 -7.13 -11.24
N SER A 117 -18.06 -6.73 -12.43
CA SER A 117 -19.27 -5.93 -12.62
C SER A 117 -20.53 -6.73 -12.28
N ALA A 118 -20.62 -7.98 -12.74
CA ALA A 118 -21.77 -8.86 -12.47
C ALA A 118 -21.93 -9.17 -10.98
N LEU A 119 -20.81 -9.38 -10.27
CA LEU A 119 -20.80 -9.62 -8.83
C LEU A 119 -20.90 -8.30 -8.03
N GLY A 120 -20.78 -7.14 -8.69
CA GLY A 120 -20.73 -5.83 -8.04
C GLY A 120 -19.56 -5.66 -7.08
N VAL A 121 -18.48 -6.42 -7.27
CA VAL A 121 -17.36 -6.52 -6.32
C VAL A 121 -16.29 -5.47 -6.59
N ALA A 122 -16.28 -4.84 -7.78
CA ALA A 122 -15.34 -3.78 -8.15
C ALA A 122 -15.42 -2.61 -7.18
N GLY A 123 -14.25 -2.15 -6.76
CA GLY A 123 -13.89 -2.59 -5.44
C GLY A 123 -14.75 -2.16 -4.24
N ARG A 124 -15.32 -3.19 -3.63
CA ARG A 124 -15.97 -3.15 -2.33
C ARG A 124 -14.98 -3.38 -1.19
N HIS A 125 -13.82 -3.99 -1.47
CA HIS A 125 -12.96 -4.55 -0.43
C HIS A 125 -11.68 -3.73 -0.19
N LYS A 126 -11.31 -2.86 -1.14
CA LYS A 126 -10.22 -1.90 -0.94
C LYS A 126 -10.74 -0.48 -0.87
N PHE A 127 -10.10 0.33 -0.03
CA PHE A 127 -10.36 1.77 0.02
C PHE A 127 -9.50 2.53 -1.01
N LEU A 128 -8.39 1.93 -1.45
CA LEU A 128 -7.37 2.59 -2.28
C LEU A 128 -7.32 1.97 -3.68
N TYR A 129 -7.91 2.65 -4.67
CA TYR A 129 -7.96 2.23 -6.07
C TYR A 129 -6.76 2.71 -6.88
N TYR A 130 -5.56 2.35 -6.44
CA TYR A 130 -4.33 2.85 -7.06
C TYR A 130 -4.26 2.57 -8.57
N ARG A 131 -4.73 1.40 -9.05
CA ARG A 131 -4.83 1.13 -10.49
C ARG A 131 -5.68 2.16 -11.21
N THR A 132 -6.89 2.44 -10.74
CA THR A 132 -7.79 3.42 -11.39
C THR A 132 -7.25 4.85 -11.30
N TRP A 133 -6.69 5.23 -10.15
CA TRP A 133 -6.08 6.54 -9.96
C TRP A 133 -4.88 6.74 -10.90
N PHE A 134 -3.97 5.77 -10.98
CA PHE A 134 -2.80 5.84 -11.88
C PHE A 134 -3.20 5.78 -13.35
N GLN A 135 -4.32 5.15 -13.69
CA GLN A 135 -4.85 5.11 -15.06
C GLN A 135 -5.60 6.37 -15.49
N ARG A 136 -6.11 7.17 -14.56
CA ARG A 136 -7.01 8.30 -14.87
C ARG A 136 -6.59 9.58 -14.17
N GLU A 137 -6.77 9.64 -12.85
CA GLU A 137 -6.68 10.87 -12.07
C GLU A 137 -5.23 11.38 -11.92
N LEU A 138 -4.28 10.46 -11.73
CA LEU A 138 -2.87 10.78 -11.54
C LEU A 138 -2.09 10.83 -12.85
N VAL A 139 -2.72 10.55 -14.00
CA VAL A 139 -2.04 10.57 -15.30
C VAL A 139 -1.29 11.88 -15.57
N PRO A 140 -1.88 13.08 -15.34
CA PRO A 140 -1.14 14.33 -15.57
C PRO A 140 0.13 14.43 -14.71
N TYR A 141 0.04 14.01 -13.44
CA TYR A 141 1.19 13.98 -12.54
C TYR A 141 2.24 12.95 -12.99
N LEU A 142 1.81 11.76 -13.41
CA LEU A 142 2.72 10.73 -13.94
C LEU A 142 3.46 11.24 -15.18
N GLU A 143 2.73 11.85 -16.12
CA GLU A 143 3.30 12.41 -17.34
C GLU A 143 4.26 13.57 -17.02
N GLU A 144 3.89 14.48 -16.12
CA GLU A 144 4.78 15.57 -15.66
C GLU A 144 6.08 15.03 -15.06
N ARG A 145 5.98 14.05 -14.16
CA ARG A 145 7.14 13.52 -13.45
C ARG A 145 8.02 12.68 -14.35
N LEU A 146 7.42 11.73 -15.08
CA LEU A 146 8.17 10.75 -15.85
C LEU A 146 8.66 11.29 -17.21
N ASN A 147 8.07 12.37 -17.74
CA ASN A 147 8.60 13.05 -18.93
C ASN A 147 9.63 14.13 -18.61
N ASN A 148 9.93 14.40 -17.34
CA ASN A 148 10.89 15.42 -16.96
C ASN A 148 12.28 15.10 -17.57
N SER A 149 12.94 16.12 -18.10
CA SER A 149 14.24 16.03 -18.78
C SER A 149 15.31 15.32 -17.94
N SER A 150 15.22 15.44 -16.60
CA SER A 150 16.12 14.76 -15.66
C SER A 150 16.07 13.23 -15.74
N ILE A 151 14.92 12.62 -16.02
CA ILE A 151 14.78 11.16 -16.18
C ILE A 151 15.26 10.75 -17.57
N ARG A 152 14.93 11.55 -18.59
CA ARG A 152 15.33 11.27 -19.98
C ARG A 152 16.84 11.36 -20.21
N GLN A 153 17.56 12.09 -19.36
CA GLN A 153 19.03 12.21 -19.39
C GLN A 153 19.75 11.18 -18.50
N SER A 154 19.02 10.49 -17.63
CA SER A 154 19.59 9.53 -16.68
C SER A 154 19.83 8.19 -17.38
N SER A 155 21.03 7.64 -17.23
CA SER A 155 21.44 6.37 -17.85
C SER A 155 20.66 5.16 -17.32
N PHE A 156 19.93 5.33 -16.21
CA PHE A 156 19.09 4.31 -15.61
C PHE A 156 17.81 4.04 -16.40
N TRP A 157 17.40 4.96 -17.28
CA TRP A 157 16.09 4.90 -17.94
C TRP A 157 16.19 4.83 -19.46
N LYS A 158 15.41 3.91 -20.04
CA LYS A 158 15.11 3.93 -21.47
C LYS A 158 13.81 4.69 -21.67
N SER A 159 13.90 5.92 -22.18
CA SER A 159 12.75 6.81 -22.41
C SER A 159 11.61 6.10 -23.17
N ALA A 160 11.95 5.38 -24.24
CA ALA A 160 10.98 4.61 -25.01
C ALA A 160 10.23 3.55 -24.18
N SER A 161 10.89 2.92 -23.20
CA SER A 161 10.27 1.92 -22.32
C SER A 161 9.31 2.56 -21.32
N VAL A 162 9.67 3.71 -20.76
CA VAL A 162 8.80 4.48 -19.84
C VAL A 162 7.55 4.98 -20.59
N ASP A 163 7.74 5.50 -21.80
CA ASP A 163 6.65 5.99 -22.66
C ASP A 163 5.69 4.86 -23.08
N ALA A 164 6.20 3.66 -23.36
CA ALA A 164 5.38 2.49 -23.67
C ALA A 164 4.56 2.04 -22.45
N LEU A 165 5.22 1.96 -21.30
CA LEU A 165 4.65 1.52 -20.03
C LEU A 165 3.49 2.41 -19.57
N LEU A 166 3.67 3.73 -19.59
CA LEU A 166 2.62 4.68 -19.26
C LEU A 166 1.43 4.59 -20.21
N ARG A 167 1.69 4.47 -21.51
CA ARG A 167 0.66 4.38 -22.55
C ARG A 167 -0.18 3.11 -22.40
N GLU A 168 0.47 1.97 -22.16
CA GLU A 168 -0.20 0.69 -21.95
C GLU A 168 -0.99 0.65 -20.63
N HIS A 169 -0.46 1.26 -19.57
CA HIS A 169 -1.18 1.38 -18.31
C HIS A 169 -2.43 2.24 -18.45
N ARG A 170 -2.27 3.47 -18.99
CA ARG A 170 -3.36 4.43 -19.21
C ARG A 170 -4.47 3.88 -20.10
N SER A 171 -4.10 3.15 -21.16
CA SER A 171 -5.08 2.50 -22.04
C SER A 171 -5.81 1.32 -21.39
N GLY A 172 -5.41 0.92 -20.18
CA GLY A 172 -5.98 -0.22 -19.46
C GLY A 172 -5.58 -1.57 -20.05
N ARG A 173 -4.70 -1.60 -21.05
CA ARG A 173 -4.24 -2.82 -21.74
C ARG A 173 -3.32 -3.65 -20.85
N ALA A 174 -2.61 -3.01 -19.92
CA ALA A 174 -1.75 -3.69 -18.95
C ALA A 174 -1.78 -3.02 -17.58
N ASN A 175 -1.44 -3.78 -16.54
CA ASN A 175 -1.31 -3.26 -15.18
C ASN A 175 0.16 -3.10 -14.81
N TYR A 176 0.72 -1.91 -15.07
CA TYR A 176 2.09 -1.54 -14.71
C TYR A 176 2.18 -0.77 -13.38
N LEU A 177 1.21 -0.96 -12.47
CA LEU A 177 1.16 -0.17 -11.24
C LEU A 177 2.45 -0.27 -10.41
N GLN A 178 3.03 -1.48 -10.31
CA GLN A 178 4.25 -1.71 -9.54
C GLN A 178 5.45 -1.03 -10.18
N GLU A 179 5.56 -1.13 -11.50
CA GLU A 179 6.65 -0.58 -12.29
C GLU A 179 6.59 0.95 -12.32
N ILE A 180 5.40 1.54 -12.46
CA ILE A 180 5.22 3.00 -12.36
C ILE A 180 5.60 3.46 -10.95
N ASN A 181 5.16 2.75 -9.91
CA ASN A 181 5.47 3.12 -8.53
C ASN A 181 6.98 3.04 -8.24
N ALA A 182 7.66 2.02 -8.77
CA ALA A 182 9.11 1.90 -8.71
C ALA A 182 9.80 3.06 -9.46
N ALA A 183 9.31 3.41 -10.65
CA ALA A 183 9.84 4.52 -11.45
C ALA A 183 9.71 5.86 -10.72
N LEU A 184 8.54 6.15 -10.15
CA LEU A 184 8.32 7.34 -9.34
C LEU A 184 9.19 7.38 -8.09
N THR A 185 9.39 6.24 -7.43
CA THR A 185 10.23 6.16 -6.23
C THR A 185 11.67 6.48 -6.57
N LEU A 186 12.19 5.89 -7.65
CA LEU A 186 13.56 6.13 -8.10
C LEU A 186 13.75 7.57 -8.60
N GLU A 187 12.78 8.13 -9.31
CA GLU A 187 12.75 9.56 -9.67
C GLU A 187 12.85 10.45 -8.43
N ALA A 188 12.03 10.17 -7.41
CA ALA A 188 12.00 10.96 -6.19
C ALA A 188 13.32 10.87 -5.42
N VAL A 189 13.93 9.68 -5.34
CA VAL A 189 15.26 9.49 -4.74
C VAL A 189 16.31 10.29 -5.49
N GLU A 190 16.34 10.21 -6.83
CA GLU A 190 17.31 10.94 -7.64
C GLU A 190 17.16 12.46 -7.46
N ARG A 191 15.93 12.97 -7.52
CA ARG A 191 15.65 14.40 -7.41
C ARG A 191 15.87 14.94 -6.00
N LEU A 192 15.33 14.28 -4.98
CA LEU A 192 15.31 14.79 -3.61
C LEU A 192 16.57 14.47 -2.82
N LEU A 193 17.25 13.36 -3.11
CA LEU A 193 18.39 12.90 -2.31
C LEU A 193 19.72 13.06 -3.05
N LEU A 194 19.78 12.70 -4.34
CA LEU A 194 21.05 12.75 -5.07
C LEU A 194 21.35 14.15 -5.62
N LYS A 195 20.42 14.71 -6.40
CA LYS A 195 20.61 16.03 -7.03
C LYS A 195 20.57 17.18 -6.02
N ALA A 196 19.71 17.10 -5.01
CA ALA A 196 19.66 18.10 -3.94
C ALA A 196 20.98 18.16 -3.16
N ARG A 197 21.61 17.02 -2.88
CA ARG A 197 22.93 16.95 -2.23
C ARG A 197 24.04 17.49 -3.11
N TRP A 198 24.05 17.12 -4.39
CA TRP A 198 25.05 17.62 -5.32
C TRP A 198 25.03 19.15 -5.42
N ASN A 199 23.84 19.74 -5.55
CA ASN A 199 23.68 21.19 -5.65
C ASN A 199 24.08 21.92 -4.36
N SER A 200 23.82 21.33 -3.19
CA SER A 200 24.23 21.93 -1.91
C SER A 200 25.74 21.83 -1.67
N GLU A 201 26.38 20.74 -2.09
CA GLU A 201 27.84 20.59 -2.01
C GLU A 201 28.57 21.51 -3.02
N THR A 202 28.07 21.64 -4.26
CA THR A 202 28.66 22.59 -5.22
C THR A 202 28.46 24.05 -4.79
N SER A 203 27.30 24.43 -4.27
CA SER A 203 27.11 25.78 -3.73
C SER A 203 27.99 26.07 -2.51
N ALA A 204 28.33 25.07 -1.69
CA ALA A 204 29.26 25.24 -0.57
C ALA A 204 30.73 25.34 -1.01
N VAL A 205 31.13 24.62 -2.06
CA VAL A 205 32.50 24.65 -2.60
C VAL A 205 32.79 25.94 -3.38
N PHE A 206 31.77 26.52 -4.04
CA PHE A 206 31.90 27.79 -4.78
C PHE A 206 31.41 29.01 -4.01
N ALA A 207 31.08 28.88 -2.73
CA ALA A 207 30.83 30.05 -1.89
C ALA A 207 32.13 30.86 -1.78
N PRO A 208 32.17 32.13 -2.22
CA PRO A 208 33.36 32.95 -2.07
C PRO A 208 33.66 33.04 -0.58
N GLN A 209 34.84 32.57 -0.17
CA GLN A 209 35.33 32.86 1.17
C GLN A 209 35.50 34.37 1.25
N THR A 210 34.54 35.03 1.88
CA THR A 210 34.67 36.42 2.30
C THR A 210 35.75 36.45 3.37
N THR A 211 37.01 36.51 2.94
CA THR A 211 38.13 36.94 3.78
C THR A 211 37.83 38.37 4.19
N VAL A 212 37.25 38.52 5.37
CA VAL A 212 37.19 39.80 6.09
C VAL A 212 38.64 40.15 6.44
N ARG A 213 39.27 40.92 5.56
CA ARG A 213 40.52 41.60 5.84
C ARG A 213 40.17 42.82 6.69
N ALA A 214 40.03 42.60 8.00
CA ALA A 214 39.97 43.69 8.97
C ALA A 214 41.39 44.26 9.12
N SER A 215 41.60 45.39 8.46
CA SER A 215 42.66 46.34 8.75
C SER A 215 42.53 46.84 10.19
N HIS A 216 43.55 46.64 11.01
CA HIS A 216 44.08 47.62 11.98
C HIS A 216 45.44 47.14 12.49
#